data_AF-A0A516NVF2-F1
#
_entry.id   AF-A0A516NVF2-F1
#
_cell.length_a   1.000
_cell.length_b   1.000
_cell.length_c   1.000
_cell.angle_alpha   90.00
_cell.angle_beta   90.00
_cell.angle_gamma   90.00
#
_symmetry.space_group_name_H-M   'P 1'
#
loop_
_entity.id
_entity.type
_entity.pdbx_description
1 polymer ?
#
loop_
_entity_poly.entity_id
_entity_poly.type
_entity_poly.pdbx_seq_one_letter_code
_entity_poly.pdbx_strand_id
1 'polypeptide(L)'
;MSERSERPENSAERSEHTAGEDEQSIPIDQTGTRSMLPFLAAAGIIALVVLGIVIAGLVSPAEKNVTDSDRLAVAARNLVGALAADDPLGDRIVCAGFDNDRSPVRIESEDAAPALEFVRLTDARVDGDRATATVTVRLDGTENTSTWNFTRGGNGWVVCDR
;
A
#
# COMPACT_ATOMS: atom_id res chain seq x y z
N MET A 1 52.23 61.18 -17.73
CA MET A 1 52.39 62.53 -17.14
C MET A 1 51.01 63.04 -16.79
N SER A 2 50.90 63.71 -15.64
CA SER A 2 49.76 64.50 -15.15
C SER A 2 48.89 63.87 -14.04
N GLU A 3 49.32 64.14 -12.81
CA GLU A 3 48.45 64.49 -11.68
C GLU A 3 47.51 65.66 -12.03
N ARG A 4 46.30 65.67 -11.46
CA ARG A 4 45.59 66.86 -10.96
C ARG A 4 44.47 66.39 -10.02
N SER A 5 44.59 66.50 -8.70
CA SER A 5 44.34 67.69 -7.86
C SER A 5 42.95 68.28 -8.06
N GLU A 6 42.02 67.98 -7.14
CA GLU A 6 40.94 68.89 -6.73
C GLU A 6 40.29 68.43 -5.40
N ARG A 7 40.61 69.14 -4.32
CA ARG A 7 39.73 69.46 -3.17
C ARG A 7 39.02 70.78 -3.55
N PRO A 8 37.86 71.21 -2.99
CA PRO A 8 37.53 71.17 -1.56
C PRO A 8 36.01 71.13 -1.18
N GLU A 9 35.73 71.26 0.13
CA GLU A 9 34.58 71.95 0.74
C GLU A 9 33.13 71.50 0.46
N ASN A 10 32.53 70.83 1.45
CA ASN A 10 31.27 71.33 2.02
C ASN A 10 31.11 70.86 3.48
N SER A 11 31.78 71.58 4.40
CA SER A 11 31.47 71.58 5.83
C SER A 11 30.69 72.85 6.15
N ALA A 12 29.43 72.85 5.73
CA ALA A 12 28.39 73.79 6.11
C ALA A 12 27.14 72.90 6.25
N GLU A 13 26.38 72.83 7.34
CA GLU A 13 26.14 73.76 8.42
C GLU A 13 25.67 72.97 9.64
N ARG A 14 25.96 73.53 10.79
CA ARG A 14 25.41 73.17 12.09
C ARG A 14 24.07 73.89 12.28
N SER A 15 23.14 73.20 12.94
CA SER A 15 22.01 73.71 13.73
C SER A 15 20.65 74.01 13.07
N GLU A 16 19.66 73.28 13.59
CA GLU A 16 18.33 73.74 14.04
C GLU A 16 17.16 73.78 13.04
N HIS A 17 16.28 72.76 13.14
CA HIS A 17 14.84 73.03 13.19
C HIS A 17 14.10 71.99 14.04
N THR A 18 13.51 72.46 15.13
CA THR A 18 12.50 71.79 15.95
C THR A 18 11.13 72.14 15.37
N ALA A 19 10.27 71.16 15.10
CA ALA A 19 8.81 71.21 15.30
C ALA A 19 8.19 69.99 14.62
N GLY A 20 7.45 69.19 15.39
CA GLY A 20 6.92 67.91 14.95
C GLY A 20 5.71 68.01 14.05
N GLU A 21 5.39 66.88 13.40
CA GLU A 21 4.05 66.50 12.99
C GLU A 21 4.08 64.98 12.73
N ASP A 22 3.36 64.26 13.57
CA ASP A 22 2.76 62.94 13.32
C ASP A 22 3.67 61.80 12.86
N GLU A 23 4.55 61.34 13.77
CA GLU A 23 4.86 59.91 13.85
C GLU A 23 3.58 59.16 14.22
N GLN A 24 2.78 58.78 13.22
CA GLN A 24 1.96 57.58 13.32
C GLN A 24 2.92 56.41 13.47
N SER A 25 3.37 56.18 14.70
CA SER A 25 4.04 54.97 15.09
C SER A 25 3.01 53.86 14.89
N ILE A 26 3.10 53.17 13.75
CA ILE A 26 2.37 51.93 13.52
C ILE A 26 2.87 51.01 14.64
N PRO A 27 2.05 50.65 15.64
CA PRO A 27 2.51 49.75 16.68
C PRO A 27 2.79 48.42 16.00
N ILE A 28 4.06 48.14 15.71
CA ILE A 28 4.48 46.80 15.31
C ILE A 28 4.34 45.98 16.58
N ASP A 29 3.22 45.27 16.67
CA ASP A 29 2.96 44.25 17.65
C ASP A 29 4.04 43.16 17.50
N GLN A 30 5.18 43.38 18.15
CA GLN A 30 6.28 42.42 18.24
C GLN A 30 6.03 41.42 19.37
N THR A 31 4.77 41.08 19.63
CA THR A 31 4.40 39.89 20.41
C THR A 31 4.66 38.59 19.65
N GLY A 32 5.30 38.69 18.47
CA GLY A 32 5.90 37.61 17.69
C GLY A 32 7.06 36.92 18.41
N THR A 33 6.79 36.36 19.60
CA THR A 33 7.38 35.09 20.01
C THR A 33 7.38 34.21 18.78
N ARG A 34 8.56 33.83 18.26
CA ARG A 34 8.69 32.93 17.10
C ARG A 34 7.66 31.83 17.25
N SER A 35 6.60 31.94 16.44
CA SER A 35 5.42 31.13 16.65
C SER A 35 5.82 29.69 16.33
N MET A 36 5.94 28.86 17.37
CA MET A 36 6.14 27.40 17.22
C MET A 36 4.84 26.72 16.79
N LEU A 37 3.72 27.43 16.83
CA LEU A 37 2.39 26.99 16.43
C LEU A 37 2.34 26.31 15.04
N PRO A 38 2.95 26.84 13.96
CA PRO A 38 3.05 26.14 12.67
C PRO A 38 3.75 24.79 12.74
N PHE A 39 4.80 24.64 13.56
CA PHE A 39 5.52 23.39 13.70
C PHE A 39 4.71 22.35 14.50
N LEU A 40 4.03 22.80 15.56
CA LEU A 40 3.17 21.92 16.36
C LEU A 40 1.96 21.43 15.56
N ALA A 41 1.37 22.29 14.72
CA ALA A 41 0.29 21.90 13.83
C ALA A 41 0.74 20.80 12.84
N ALA A 42 1.88 21.00 12.17
CA ALA A 42 2.43 20.01 11.24
C ALA A 42 2.76 18.68 11.94
N ALA A 43 3.39 18.73 13.12
CA ALA A 43 3.70 17.54 13.91
C ALA A 43 2.43 16.77 14.30
N GLY A 44 1.34 17.46 14.65
CA GLY A 44 0.05 16.84 14.94
C GLY A 44 -0.55 16.11 13.74
N ILE A 45 -0.48 16.71 12.55
CA ILE A 45 -0.94 16.06 11.31
C ILE A 45 -0.11 14.81 11.00
N ILE A 46 1.22 14.89 11.08
CA ILE A 46 2.10 13.74 10.85
C ILE A 46 1.80 12.64 11.86
N ALA A 47 1.63 12.98 13.14
CA ALA A 47 1.28 12.01 14.18
C ALA A 47 -0.06 11.31 13.88
N LEU A 48 -1.06 12.04 13.39
CA LEU A 48 -2.34 11.46 12.98
C LEU A 48 -2.19 10.52 11.78
N VAL A 49 -1.40 10.90 10.77
CA VAL A 49 -1.14 10.05 9.60
C VAL A 49 -0.42 8.77 10.02
N VAL A 50 0.65 8.88 10.81
CA VAL A 50 1.40 7.72 11.32
C VAL A 50 0.49 6.83 12.16
N LEU A 51 -0.33 7.40 13.05
CA LEU A 51 -1.28 6.64 13.85
C LEU A 51 -2.29 5.91 12.96
N GLY A 52 -2.82 6.58 11.92
CA GLY A 52 -3.71 5.96 10.94
C GLY A 52 -3.06 4.79 10.22
N ILE A 53 -1.80 4.94 9.78
CA ILE A 53 -1.03 3.86 9.14
C ILE A 53 -0.78 2.70 10.11
N VAL A 54 -0.43 2.98 11.37
CA VAL A 54 -0.20 1.95 12.39
C VAL A 54 -1.48 1.17 12.66
N ILE A 55 -2.63 1.85 12.82
CA ILE A 55 -3.92 1.19 13.00
C ILE A 55 -4.26 0.34 11.77
N ALA A 56 -4.06 0.88 10.57
CA ALA A 56 -4.29 0.15 9.32
C ALA A 56 -3.37 -1.09 9.20
N GLY A 57 -2.10 -0.99 9.62
CA GLY A 57 -1.14 -2.10 9.62
C GLY A 57 -1.44 -3.16 10.69
N LEU A 58 -2.00 -2.77 11.84
CA LEU A 58 -2.47 -3.71 12.86
C LEU A 58 -3.72 -4.47 12.40
N VAL A 59 -4.60 -3.82 11.65
CA VAL A 59 -5.77 -4.47 11.02
C VAL A 59 -5.37 -5.35 9.83
N SER A 60 -4.29 -4.96 9.11
CA SER A 60 -3.78 -5.68 7.93
C SER A 60 -2.32 -6.10 8.12
N PRO A 61 -2.02 -7.18 8.87
CA PRO A 61 -0.67 -7.70 8.99
C PRO A 61 -0.20 -8.25 7.64
N ALA A 62 0.47 -7.41 6.85
CA ALA A 62 0.94 -7.77 5.51
C ALA A 62 2.00 -8.89 5.55
N GLU A 63 2.80 -8.96 6.62
CA GLU A 63 3.98 -9.81 6.72
C GLU A 63 3.66 -11.30 6.90
N LYS A 64 2.58 -11.62 7.63
CA LYS A 64 2.08 -13.00 7.74
C LYS A 64 1.30 -13.40 6.50
N ASN A 65 0.57 -12.45 5.93
CA ASN A 65 -0.17 -12.66 4.70
C ASN A 65 0.75 -12.99 3.54
N VAL A 66 1.91 -12.37 3.34
CA VAL A 66 2.76 -12.71 2.17
C VAL A 66 3.26 -14.15 2.21
N THR A 67 3.72 -14.63 3.36
CA THR A 67 4.22 -16.00 3.49
C THR A 67 3.10 -17.03 3.32
N ASP A 68 1.95 -16.78 3.93
CA ASP A 68 0.82 -17.70 3.76
C ASP A 68 0.16 -17.56 2.39
N SER A 69 0.09 -16.35 1.80
CA SER A 69 -0.39 -16.12 0.43
C SER A 69 0.46 -16.87 -0.59
N ASP A 70 1.79 -16.89 -0.42
CA ASP A 70 2.67 -17.67 -1.29
C ASP A 70 2.37 -19.17 -1.18
N ARG A 71 2.13 -19.68 0.03
CA ARG A 71 1.78 -21.08 0.24
C ARG A 71 0.40 -21.42 -0.34
N LEU A 72 -0.58 -20.53 -0.19
CA LEU A 72 -1.91 -20.67 -0.80
C LEU A 72 -1.83 -20.58 -2.33
N ALA A 73 -0.97 -19.72 -2.86
CA ALA A 73 -0.73 -19.59 -4.30
C ALA A 73 -0.09 -20.85 -4.87
N VAL A 74 0.84 -21.50 -4.14
CA VAL A 74 1.37 -22.82 -4.51
C VAL A 74 0.25 -23.87 -4.54
N ALA A 75 -0.62 -23.92 -3.53
CA ALA A 75 -1.74 -24.86 -3.52
C ALA A 75 -2.70 -24.62 -4.71
N ALA A 76 -3.03 -23.36 -4.99
CA ALA A 76 -3.88 -23.00 -6.12
C ALA A 76 -3.24 -23.36 -7.47
N ARG A 77 -1.93 -23.10 -7.64
CA ARG A 77 -1.18 -23.50 -8.83
C ARG A 77 -1.14 -25.00 -9.02
N ASN A 78 -1.02 -25.78 -7.94
CA ASN A 78 -1.02 -27.24 -8.02
C ASN A 78 -2.37 -27.77 -8.51
N LEU A 79 -3.49 -27.23 -8.02
CA LEU A 79 -4.81 -27.60 -8.52
C LEU A 79 -4.98 -27.20 -9.99
N VAL A 80 -4.65 -25.96 -10.34
CA VAL A 80 -4.74 -25.47 -11.73
C VAL A 80 -3.88 -26.31 -12.67
N GLY A 81 -2.64 -26.61 -12.28
CA GLY A 81 -1.74 -27.44 -13.06
C GLY A 81 -2.26 -28.87 -13.23
N ALA A 82 -2.80 -29.47 -12.17
CA ALA A 82 -3.39 -30.81 -12.27
C ALA A 82 -4.62 -30.82 -13.18
N LEU A 83 -5.48 -29.81 -13.08
CA LEU A 83 -6.65 -29.68 -13.97
C LEU A 83 -6.25 -29.43 -15.43
N ALA A 84 -5.23 -28.60 -15.67
CA ALA A 84 -4.73 -28.33 -17.02
C ALA A 84 -4.05 -29.55 -17.66
N ALA A 85 -3.45 -30.42 -16.84
CA ALA A 85 -2.79 -31.65 -17.29
C ALA A 85 -3.72 -32.87 -17.31
N ASP A 86 -4.99 -32.72 -16.92
CA ASP A 86 -5.93 -33.84 -16.68
C ASP A 86 -5.37 -34.90 -15.71
N ASP A 87 -4.59 -34.45 -14.72
CA ASP A 87 -3.98 -35.31 -13.71
C ASP A 87 -4.99 -35.63 -12.58
N PRO A 88 -4.90 -36.83 -11.99
CA PRO A 88 -5.76 -37.21 -10.87
C PRO A 88 -5.51 -36.30 -9.65
N LEU A 89 -6.59 -35.71 -9.13
CA LEU A 89 -6.55 -34.88 -7.93
C LEU A 89 -6.36 -35.75 -6.69
N GLY A 90 -5.12 -35.77 -6.18
CA GLY A 90 -4.80 -36.49 -4.93
C GLY A 90 -5.05 -35.66 -3.67
N ASP A 91 -5.03 -36.33 -2.51
CA ASP A 91 -5.25 -35.75 -1.16
C ASP A 91 -4.25 -34.65 -0.75
N ARG A 92 -3.20 -34.43 -1.55
CA ARG A 92 -2.22 -33.35 -1.35
C ARG A 92 -2.57 -32.06 -2.10
N ILE A 93 -3.58 -32.11 -2.97
CA ILE A 93 -4.02 -31.00 -3.82
C ILE A 93 -5.40 -30.53 -3.36
N VAL A 94 -6.30 -31.48 -3.10
CA VAL A 94 -7.69 -31.21 -2.73
C VAL A 94 -8.09 -31.88 -1.42
N CYS A 95 -9.14 -31.36 -0.79
CA CYS A 95 -9.73 -31.93 0.40
C CYS A 95 -10.40 -33.29 0.12
N ALA A 96 -10.50 -34.16 1.14
CA ALA A 96 -11.18 -35.45 0.98
C ALA A 96 -12.66 -35.25 0.60
N GLY A 97 -13.11 -35.97 -0.43
CA GLY A 97 -14.48 -35.82 -0.96
C GLY A 97 -14.69 -34.58 -1.82
N PHE A 98 -13.60 -33.95 -2.30
CA PHE A 98 -13.65 -32.88 -3.28
C PHE A 98 -14.38 -33.35 -4.55
N ASP A 99 -15.32 -32.53 -4.99
CA ASP A 99 -16.15 -32.78 -6.15
C ASP A 99 -15.76 -31.78 -7.24
N ASN A 100 -15.36 -32.30 -8.40
CA ASN A 100 -14.90 -31.48 -9.52
C ASN A 100 -16.03 -30.57 -10.03
N ASP A 101 -17.29 -31.01 -9.99
CA ASP A 101 -18.46 -30.21 -10.41
C ASP A 101 -18.73 -29.03 -9.46
N ARG A 102 -18.23 -29.13 -8.22
CA ARG A 102 -18.29 -28.08 -7.20
C ARG A 102 -16.96 -27.34 -7.04
N SER A 103 -15.99 -27.63 -7.90
CA SER A 103 -14.72 -26.93 -7.92
C SER A 103 -14.97 -25.43 -8.10
N PRO A 104 -14.19 -24.57 -7.41
CA PRO A 104 -14.26 -23.12 -7.62
C PRO A 104 -13.77 -22.70 -9.01
N VAL A 105 -13.19 -23.64 -9.78
CA VAL A 105 -12.92 -23.54 -11.21
C VAL A 105 -13.77 -24.56 -11.93
N ARG A 106 -14.70 -24.09 -12.75
CA ARG A 106 -15.43 -24.95 -13.69
C ARG A 106 -14.72 -24.94 -15.02
N ILE A 107 -14.40 -26.14 -15.50
CA ILE A 107 -13.91 -26.36 -16.85
C ILE A 107 -15.09 -26.95 -17.61
N GLU A 108 -15.72 -26.13 -18.45
CA GLU A 108 -16.84 -26.57 -19.31
C GLU A 108 -16.34 -27.20 -20.63
N SER A 109 -15.03 -27.20 -20.85
CA SER A 109 -14.39 -27.63 -22.09
C SER A 109 -14.26 -29.16 -22.13
N GLU A 110 -14.76 -29.80 -23.19
CA GLU A 110 -14.55 -31.23 -23.52
C GLU A 110 -13.10 -31.55 -23.95
N ASP A 111 -12.26 -30.53 -24.05
CA ASP A 111 -10.85 -30.68 -24.41
C ASP A 111 -10.06 -31.36 -23.29
N ALA A 112 -9.30 -32.40 -23.64
CA ALA A 112 -8.47 -33.16 -22.71
C ALA A 112 -7.31 -32.36 -22.08
N ALA A 113 -7.14 -31.08 -22.45
CA ALA A 113 -6.12 -30.17 -21.91
C ALA A 113 -6.56 -28.71 -22.11
N PRO A 114 -7.51 -28.19 -21.30
CA PRO A 114 -7.95 -26.81 -21.39
C PRO A 114 -6.79 -25.85 -21.11
N ALA A 115 -6.73 -24.70 -21.78
CA ALA A 115 -5.71 -23.68 -21.54
C ALA A 115 -6.02 -22.93 -20.23
N LEU A 116 -5.76 -23.60 -19.10
CA LEU A 116 -5.99 -23.10 -17.76
C LEU A 116 -4.68 -22.64 -17.10
N GLU A 117 -4.63 -21.37 -16.71
CA GLU A 117 -3.46 -20.74 -16.10
C GLU A 117 -3.82 -20.07 -14.78
N PHE A 118 -2.93 -20.15 -13.79
CA PHE A 118 -3.03 -19.34 -12.58
C PHE A 118 -2.51 -17.92 -12.86
N VAL A 119 -3.32 -16.90 -12.60
CA VAL A 119 -2.95 -15.50 -12.81
C VAL A 119 -2.45 -14.87 -11.51
N ARG A 120 -3.30 -14.85 -10.47
CA ARG A 120 -2.97 -14.21 -9.19
C ARG A 120 -3.84 -14.72 -8.04
N LEU A 121 -3.38 -14.45 -6.82
CA LEU A 121 -4.12 -14.64 -5.58
C LEU A 121 -4.08 -13.34 -4.77
N THR A 122 -5.22 -12.89 -4.26
CA THR A 122 -5.37 -11.70 -3.43
C THR A 122 -6.28 -11.99 -2.22
N ASP A 123 -6.34 -11.05 -1.28
CA ASP A 123 -7.27 -11.08 -0.15
C ASP A 123 -7.17 -12.36 0.71
N ALA A 124 -5.96 -12.93 0.81
CA ALA A 124 -5.69 -14.08 1.65
C ALA A 124 -6.05 -13.78 3.11
N ARG A 125 -6.80 -14.69 3.72
CA ARG A 125 -7.14 -14.68 5.15
C ARG A 125 -6.90 -16.06 5.68
N VAL A 126 -5.99 -16.18 6.64
CA VAL A 126 -5.70 -17.45 7.32
C VAL A 126 -6.28 -17.40 8.72
N ASP A 127 -7.07 -18.41 9.05
CA ASP A 127 -7.62 -18.67 10.37
C ASP A 127 -7.19 -20.07 10.81
N GLY A 128 -6.03 -20.15 11.47
CA GLY A 128 -5.47 -21.40 11.99
C GLY A 128 -5.17 -22.44 10.90
N ASP A 129 -6.04 -23.46 10.81
CA ASP A 129 -5.98 -24.55 9.85
C ASP A 129 -6.84 -24.31 8.60
N ARG A 130 -7.56 -23.19 8.52
CA ARG A 130 -8.37 -22.79 7.37
C ARG A 130 -7.87 -21.50 6.77
N ALA A 131 -8.11 -21.33 5.48
CA ALA A 131 -7.84 -20.07 4.81
C ALA A 131 -8.82 -19.81 3.67
N THR A 132 -9.04 -18.54 3.36
CA THR A 132 -9.79 -18.09 2.20
C THR A 132 -8.96 -17.12 1.39
N ALA A 133 -9.09 -17.17 0.06
CA ALA A 133 -8.43 -16.20 -0.81
C ALA A 133 -9.20 -16.00 -2.11
N THR A 134 -9.05 -14.82 -2.70
CA THR A 134 -9.55 -14.52 -4.04
C THR A 134 -8.52 -14.99 -5.06
N VAL A 135 -8.88 -15.97 -5.89
CA VAL A 135 -8.00 -16.51 -6.93
C VAL A 135 -8.52 -16.10 -8.30
N THR A 136 -7.61 -15.62 -9.14
CA THR A 136 -7.88 -15.37 -10.56
C THR A 136 -7.15 -16.42 -11.38
N VAL A 137 -7.91 -17.12 -12.21
CA VAL A 137 -7.42 -18.07 -13.21
C VAL A 137 -7.77 -17.55 -14.59
N ARG A 138 -7.04 -17.98 -15.62
CA ARG A 138 -7.36 -17.70 -17.02
C ARG A 138 -7.70 -19.02 -17.69
N LEU A 139 -8.88 -19.11 -18.28
CA LEU A 139 -9.35 -20.25 -19.06
C LEU A 139 -9.57 -19.78 -20.50
N ASP A 140 -8.85 -20.35 -21.46
CA ASP A 140 -8.95 -20.03 -22.89
C ASP A 140 -8.88 -18.52 -23.17
N GLY A 141 -7.99 -17.82 -22.46
CA GLY A 141 -7.81 -16.36 -22.58
C GLY A 141 -8.73 -15.52 -21.71
N THR A 142 -9.76 -16.11 -21.08
CA THR A 142 -10.72 -15.40 -20.24
C THR A 142 -10.35 -15.50 -18.76
N GLU A 143 -10.16 -14.37 -18.09
CA GLU A 143 -9.90 -14.34 -16.65
C GLU A 143 -11.19 -14.54 -15.85
N ASN A 144 -11.16 -15.52 -14.95
CA ASN A 144 -12.22 -15.83 -14.01
C ASN A 144 -11.70 -15.65 -12.59
N THR A 145 -12.42 -14.88 -11.79
CA THR A 145 -12.07 -14.62 -10.39
C THR A 145 -13.11 -15.22 -9.48
N SER A 146 -12.69 -16.06 -8.53
CA SER A 146 -13.56 -16.69 -7.55
C SER A 146 -12.89 -16.76 -6.18
N THR A 147 -13.70 -16.89 -5.11
CA THR A 147 -13.19 -17.08 -3.75
C THR A 147 -12.99 -18.57 -3.51
N TRP A 148 -11.80 -18.94 -3.04
CA TRP A 148 -11.41 -20.32 -2.79
C TRP A 148 -11.21 -20.55 -1.30
N ASN A 149 -11.58 -21.75 -0.85
CA ASN A 149 -11.37 -22.21 0.51
C ASN A 149 -10.20 -23.19 0.54
N PHE A 150 -9.36 -23.07 1.56
CA PHE A 150 -8.19 -23.89 1.76
C PHE A 150 -8.19 -24.46 3.18
N THR A 151 -7.69 -25.68 3.32
CA THR A 151 -7.44 -26.31 4.63
C THR A 151 -6.00 -26.78 4.70
N ARG A 152 -5.39 -26.70 5.89
CA ARG A 152 -4.04 -27.19 6.14
C ARG A 152 -4.08 -28.73 6.20
N GLY A 153 -3.62 -29.38 5.13
CA GLY A 153 -3.31 -30.80 5.08
C GLY A 153 -1.94 -31.11 5.67
N GLY A 154 -1.63 -32.41 5.82
CA GLY A 154 -0.43 -32.87 6.56
C GLY A 154 0.91 -32.31 6.07
N ASN A 155 1.01 -31.90 4.81
CA ASN A 155 2.24 -31.40 4.19
C ASN A 155 2.08 -30.05 3.46
N GLY A 156 0.94 -29.37 3.59
CA GLY A 156 0.67 -28.11 2.88
C GLY A 156 -0.79 -27.68 2.94
N TRP A 157 -1.14 -26.63 2.19
CA TRP A 157 -2.54 -26.23 2.00
C TRP A 157 -3.16 -27.04 0.86
N VAL A 158 -4.41 -27.45 1.04
CA VAL A 158 -5.23 -28.15 0.04
C VAL A 158 -6.49 -27.34 -0.25
N VAL A 159 -7.00 -27.44 -1.48
CA VAL A 159 -8.21 -26.71 -1.92
C VAL A 159 -9.47 -27.50 -1.56
N CYS A 160 -10.44 -26.84 -0.94
CA CYS A 160 -11.75 -27.40 -0.65
C CYS A 160 -12.82 -26.78 -1.56
N ASP A 161 -13.89 -27.54 -1.84
CA ASP A 161 -15.10 -27.04 -2.51
C ASP A 161 -16.04 -26.29 -1.54
N ARG A 162 -15.93 -26.64 -0.25
CA ARG A 162 -16.55 -26.19 1.00
C ARG A 162 -16.04 -24.91 1.64
#